data_AF-A0A2W5XU53-F1
#
_entry.id   AF-A0A2W5XU53-F1
#
_cell.length_a   1.000
_cell.length_b   1.000
_cell.length_c   1.000
_cell.angle_alpha   90.00
_cell.angle_beta   90.00
_cell.angle_gamma   90.00
#
_symmetry.space_group_name_H-M   'P 1'
#
loop_
_entity.id
_entity.type
_entity.pdbx_description
1 polymer ?
#
loop_
_entity_poly.entity_id
_entity_poly.type
_entity_poly.pdbx_seq_one_letter_code
_entity_poly.pdbx_strand_id
1 'polypeptide(L)'
;MPSGYWMSALQSWRLANEEKGQILIATFTGPNGAYFTVEQTAIQQPSQFEFKQSAPVDGGVSTGVVDIHGQPAQWRTGVPIGDPGSEATSWDTSLVSVAWTEGTVLYRLDAKGLDVSALMRVARSLG
;
A
#
# COMPACT_ATOMS: atom_id res chain seq x y z
N MET A 1 -11.24 -9.98 6.48
CA MET A 1 -10.13 -10.76 5.91
C MET A 1 -10.62 -11.60 4.73
N PRO A 2 -9.92 -11.62 3.58
CA PRO A 2 -10.27 -12.51 2.47
C PRO A 2 -10.12 -13.98 2.88
N SER A 3 -10.99 -14.85 2.37
CA SER A 3 -10.96 -16.28 2.69
C SER A 3 -9.63 -16.91 2.29
N GLY A 4 -9.08 -17.77 3.14
CA GLY A 4 -7.82 -18.48 2.89
C GLY A 4 -6.54 -17.66 3.13
N TYR A 5 -6.64 -16.43 3.63
CA TYR A 5 -5.48 -15.64 4.05
C TYR A 5 -5.22 -15.79 5.55
N TRP A 6 -3.94 -15.86 5.93
CA TRP A 6 -3.50 -15.84 7.33
C TRP A 6 -2.30 -14.89 7.49
N MET A 7 -2.13 -14.32 8.69
CA MET A 7 -0.97 -13.49 9.00
C MET A 7 0.28 -14.38 9.07
N SER A 8 1.23 -14.14 8.19
CA SER A 8 2.48 -14.91 8.10
C SER A 8 3.66 -14.18 8.72
N ALA A 9 3.62 -12.85 8.79
CA ALA A 9 4.62 -12.05 9.48
C ALA A 9 4.02 -10.78 10.07
N LEU A 10 4.60 -10.31 11.17
CA LEU A 10 4.39 -8.98 11.73
C LEU A 10 5.77 -8.40 12.06
N GLN A 11 6.09 -7.28 11.42
CA GLN A 11 7.38 -6.61 11.55
C GLN A 11 7.15 -5.18 12.01
N SER A 12 8.11 -4.64 12.76
CA SER A 12 8.14 -3.23 13.09
C SER A 12 9.55 -2.70 13.02
N TRP A 13 9.67 -1.48 12.52
CA TRP A 13 10.93 -0.77 12.38
C TRP A 13 10.76 0.64 12.92
N ARG A 14 11.87 1.21 13.36
CA ARG A 14 11.94 2.61 13.76
C ARG A 14 13.09 3.25 13.00
N LEU A 15 12.86 4.42 12.44
CA LEU A 15 13.94 5.20 11.84
C LEU A 15 14.87 5.69 12.96
N ALA A 16 16.17 5.45 12.82
CA ALA A 16 17.16 5.63 13.89
C ALA A 16 17.18 7.03 14.53
N ASN A 17 16.69 8.05 13.79
CA ASN A 17 16.69 9.45 14.20
C ASN A 17 15.29 10.02 14.47
N GLU A 18 14.24 9.20 14.45
CA GLU A 18 12.88 9.65 14.72
C GLU A 18 12.39 9.12 16.07
N GLU A 19 11.98 10.03 16.96
CA GLU A 19 11.38 9.66 18.24
C GLU A 19 10.03 8.96 18.09
N LYS A 20 9.32 9.23 16.98
CA LYS A 20 7.92 8.84 16.77
C LYS A 20 7.66 8.09 15.47
N GLY A 21 8.68 7.90 14.63
CA GLY A 21 8.56 7.18 13.36
C GLY A 21 8.57 5.67 13.58
N GLN A 22 7.42 5.10 13.95
CA GLN A 22 7.23 3.66 13.94
C GLN A 22 6.53 3.25 12.65
N ILE A 23 7.12 2.26 11.98
CA ILE A 23 6.54 1.57 10.84
C ILE A 23 6.14 0.18 11.34
N LEU A 24 4.91 -0.23 11.07
CA LEU A 24 4.36 -1.55 11.35
C LEU A 24 3.96 -2.17 10.02
N ILE A 25 4.41 -3.40 9.75
CA ILE A 25 4.07 -4.14 8.54
C ILE A 25 3.52 -5.49 8.94
N ALA A 26 2.24 -5.73 8.64
CA ALA A 26 1.61 -7.05 8.75
C ALA A 26 1.54 -7.68 7.36
N THR A 27 2.11 -8.86 7.19
CA THR A 27 2.07 -9.63 5.94
C THR A 27 1.09 -10.77 6.06
N PHE A 28 0.22 -10.89 5.07
CA PHE A 28 -0.78 -11.94 4.97
C PHE A 28 -0.54 -12.77 3.73
N THR A 29 -0.35 -14.08 3.92
CA THR A 29 -0.18 -15.04 2.82
C THR A 29 -1.51 -15.71 2.53
N GLY A 30 -1.77 -15.93 1.24
CA GLY A 30 -2.96 -16.60 0.74
C GLY A 30 -2.62 -17.74 -0.23
N PRO A 31 -3.65 -18.36 -0.84
CA PRO A 31 -3.47 -19.46 -1.77
C PRO A 31 -2.67 -19.06 -3.02
N ASN A 32 -2.04 -20.05 -3.68
CA ASN A 32 -1.35 -19.88 -4.97
C ASN A 32 -0.25 -18.79 -4.99
N GLY A 33 0.40 -18.56 -3.85
CA GLY A 33 1.45 -17.53 -3.73
C GLY A 33 0.90 -16.10 -3.70
N ALA A 34 -0.41 -15.92 -3.54
CA ALA A 34 -1.02 -14.62 -3.30
C ALA A 34 -0.63 -14.09 -1.93
N TYR A 35 -0.52 -12.77 -1.80
CA TYR A 35 -0.23 -12.13 -0.52
C TYR A 35 -0.76 -10.70 -0.52
N PHE A 36 -0.89 -10.13 0.67
CA PHE A 36 -0.95 -8.68 0.80
C PHE A 36 -0.23 -8.23 2.07
N THR A 37 0.21 -6.99 2.07
CA THR A 37 0.78 -6.32 3.24
C THR A 37 -0.16 -5.23 3.71
N VAL A 38 -0.13 -4.95 5.00
CA VAL A 38 -0.71 -3.77 5.63
C VAL A 38 0.42 -3.04 6.31
N GLU A 39 0.82 -1.90 5.76
CA GLU A 39 1.78 -0.98 6.36
C GLU A 39 1.04 0.16 7.07
N GLN A 40 1.47 0.44 8.30
CA GLN A 40 1.07 1.61 9.07
C GLN A 40 2.32 2.40 9.44
N THR A 41 2.32 3.69 9.09
CA THR A 41 3.44 4.59 9.35
C THR A 41 2.91 5.84 10.05
N ALA A 42 3.45 6.16 11.23
CA ALA A 42 3.14 7.41 11.90
C ALA A 42 3.71 8.60 11.11
N ILE A 43 2.86 9.57 10.77
CA ILE A 43 3.23 10.76 10.00
C ILE A 43 2.88 12.04 10.75
N GLN A 44 3.77 13.03 10.70
CA GLN A 44 3.58 14.29 11.44
C GLN A 44 2.65 15.26 10.71
N GLN A 45 2.66 15.23 9.37
CA GLN A 45 1.96 16.21 8.53
C GLN A 45 1.13 15.46 7.46
N PRO A 46 -0.01 14.87 7.84
CA PRO A 46 -0.85 14.09 6.91
C PRO A 46 -1.31 14.88 5.69
N SER A 47 -1.51 16.20 5.84
CA SER A 47 -1.89 17.09 4.75
C SER A 47 -0.81 17.30 3.68
N GLN A 48 0.43 16.87 3.92
CA GLN A 48 1.53 16.96 2.96
C GLN A 48 1.71 15.69 2.11
N PHE A 49 0.97 14.62 2.41
CA PHE A 49 1.01 13.41 1.60
C PHE A 49 0.13 13.57 0.35
N GLU A 50 0.74 14.04 -0.74
CA GLU A 50 0.13 14.00 -2.07
C GLU A 50 0.44 12.67 -2.77
N PHE A 51 -0.45 11.69 -2.63
CA PHE A 51 -0.31 10.41 -3.33
C PHE A 51 -0.38 10.54 -4.87
N LYS A 52 -0.89 11.68 -5.38
CA LYS A 52 -1.11 11.98 -6.81
C LYS A 52 0.18 12.09 -7.64
N GLN A 53 1.36 12.20 -7.02
CA GLN A 53 2.59 12.63 -7.71
C GLN A 53 3.60 11.51 -8.05
N SER A 54 3.26 10.22 -7.96
CA SER A 54 4.22 9.13 -8.28
C SER A 54 3.87 8.38 -9.57
N ALA A 55 4.42 8.92 -10.68
CA ALA A 55 4.73 8.31 -11.97
C ALA A 55 3.69 8.43 -13.13
N PRO A 56 4.17 8.63 -14.38
CA PRO A 56 3.33 8.72 -15.58
C PRO A 56 2.56 7.42 -15.82
N VAL A 57 1.34 7.56 -16.36
CA VAL A 57 0.35 6.48 -16.60
C VAL A 57 0.75 5.55 -17.77
N ASP A 58 1.95 5.69 -18.30
CA ASP A 58 2.47 4.83 -19.36
C ASP A 58 2.94 3.50 -18.77
N GLY A 59 2.60 2.39 -19.43
CA GLY A 59 3.00 1.03 -19.01
C GLY A 59 1.88 0.12 -18.49
N GLY A 60 0.61 0.46 -18.72
CA GLY A 60 -0.52 -0.43 -18.39
C GLY A 60 -0.96 -0.37 -16.92
N VAL A 61 -0.58 0.68 -16.19
CA VAL A 61 -1.00 0.93 -14.81
C VAL A 61 -2.25 1.81 -14.81
N SER A 62 -3.33 1.31 -14.23
CA SER A 62 -4.53 2.11 -13.95
C SER A 62 -4.42 2.72 -12.56
N THR A 63 -4.95 3.94 -12.38
CA THR A 63 -5.01 4.61 -11.08
C THR A 63 -6.41 5.16 -10.82
N GLY A 64 -6.70 5.46 -9.55
CA GLY A 64 -7.94 6.14 -9.19
C GLY A 64 -8.00 6.55 -7.73
N VAL A 65 -9.12 7.16 -7.36
CA VAL A 65 -9.41 7.62 -5.99
C VAL A 65 -10.71 6.96 -5.53
N VAL A 66 -10.74 6.51 -4.27
CA VAL A 66 -11.94 5.95 -3.62
C VAL A 66 -12.03 6.49 -2.20
N ASP A 67 -13.22 6.44 -1.61
CA ASP A 67 -13.40 6.71 -0.18
C ASP A 67 -13.15 5.48 0.71
N ILE A 68 -12.34 5.68 1.74
CA ILE A 68 -12.11 4.75 2.86
C ILE A 68 -12.34 5.52 4.15
N HIS A 69 -13.42 5.19 4.87
CA HIS A 69 -13.80 5.83 6.14
C HIS A 69 -13.90 7.37 6.06
N GLY A 70 -14.38 7.91 4.93
CA GLY A 70 -14.47 9.36 4.72
C GLY A 70 -13.15 10.01 4.32
N GLN A 71 -12.08 9.23 4.13
CA GLN A 71 -10.76 9.69 3.69
C GLN A 71 -10.53 9.31 2.22
N PRO A 72 -9.95 10.23 1.42
CA PRO A 72 -9.57 9.92 0.04
C PRO A 72 -8.40 8.94 0.03
N ALA A 73 -8.64 7.74 -0.50
CA ALA A 73 -7.65 6.71 -0.75
C ALA A 73 -7.29 6.66 -2.23
N GLN A 74 -6.00 6.53 -2.53
CA GLN A 74 -5.53 6.35 -3.89
C GLN A 74 -5.16 4.90 -4.16
N TRP A 75 -5.50 4.40 -5.34
CA TRP A 75 -5.15 3.06 -5.77
C TRP A 75 -4.46 3.03 -7.12
N ARG A 76 -3.71 1.95 -7.36
CA ARG A 76 -3.04 1.68 -8.63
C ARG A 76 -2.88 0.19 -8.92
N THR A 77 -2.88 -0.22 -10.20
CA THR A 77 -2.63 -1.61 -10.65
C THR A 77 -1.17 -1.85 -11.07
N GLY A 78 -0.25 -1.42 -10.21
CA GLY A 78 1.18 -1.69 -10.37
C GLY A 78 1.98 -0.98 -9.29
N VAL A 79 3.11 -1.57 -8.88
CA VAL A 79 4.03 -0.96 -7.92
C VAL A 79 5.33 -0.60 -8.65
N PRO A 80 5.88 0.61 -8.45
CA PRO A 80 7.13 0.99 -9.09
C PRO A 80 8.26 0.11 -8.56
N ILE A 81 9.04 -0.46 -9.47
CA ILE A 81 10.25 -1.21 -9.18
C ILE A 81 11.44 -0.44 -9.75
N GLY A 82 12.46 -0.24 -8.92
CA GLY A 82 13.71 0.33 -9.37
C GLY A 82 14.42 -0.68 -10.27
N ASP A 83 14.80 -0.26 -11.48
CA ASP A 83 15.76 -1.00 -12.29
C ASP A 83 17.18 -0.59 -11.85
N PRO A 84 17.98 -1.47 -11.22
CA PRO A 84 19.30 -1.11 -10.72
C PRO A 84 20.27 -0.62 -11.81
N GLY A 85 19.97 -0.86 -13.10
CA GLY A 85 20.79 -0.44 -14.23
C GLY A 85 20.26 0.77 -15.01
N SER A 86 19.14 1.38 -14.59
CA SER A 86 18.45 2.43 -15.36
C SER A 86 17.82 3.49 -14.46
N GLU A 87 17.81 4.75 -14.92
CA GLU A 87 16.99 5.81 -14.29
C GLU A 87 15.49 5.64 -14.59
N ALA A 88 15.12 4.72 -15.49
CA ALA A 88 13.74 4.42 -15.80
C ALA A 88 13.09 3.57 -14.69
N THR A 89 11.98 4.05 -14.14
CA THR A 89 11.11 3.25 -13.28
C THR A 89 10.36 2.24 -14.13
N SER A 90 10.51 0.94 -13.84
CA SER A 90 9.63 -0.09 -14.40
C SER A 90 8.51 -0.42 -13.39
N TRP A 91 7.51 -1.18 -13.82
CA TRP A 91 6.33 -1.47 -13.01
C TRP A 91 6.14 -2.97 -12.82
N ASP A 92 5.95 -3.40 -11.57
CA ASP A 92 5.38 -4.72 -11.29
C ASP A 92 3.85 -4.61 -11.36
N THR A 93 3.30 -4.91 -12.53
CA THR A 93 1.86 -4.89 -12.82
C THR A 93 1.12 -6.11 -12.24
N SER A 94 1.83 -7.06 -11.61
CA SER A 94 1.19 -8.14 -10.86
C SER A 94 0.70 -7.72 -9.48
N LEU A 95 1.02 -6.47 -9.08
CA LEU A 95 0.67 -5.90 -7.80
C LEU A 95 -0.42 -4.82 -7.91
N VAL A 96 -1.24 -4.73 -6.88
CA VAL A 96 -2.19 -3.64 -6.67
C VAL A 96 -1.81 -2.94 -5.37
N SER A 97 -1.87 -1.61 -5.36
CA SER A 97 -1.56 -0.80 -4.19
C SER A 97 -2.72 0.14 -3.85
N VAL A 98 -2.97 0.34 -2.56
CA VAL A 98 -3.92 1.33 -2.01
C VAL A 98 -3.25 2.07 -0.87
N ALA A 99 -3.34 3.40 -0.85
CA ALA A 99 -2.82 4.20 0.24
C ALA A 99 -3.77 5.34 0.62
N TRP A 100 -3.88 5.62 1.92
CA TRP A 100 -4.65 6.72 2.48
C TRP A 100 -4.05 7.17 3.80
N THR A 101 -4.51 8.31 4.30
CA THR A 101 -4.17 8.80 5.64
C THR A 101 -5.42 8.81 6.51
N GLU A 102 -5.25 8.48 7.78
CA GLU A 102 -6.29 8.62 8.81
C GLU A 102 -5.66 9.23 10.06
N GLY A 103 -6.08 10.45 10.40
CA GLY A 103 -5.41 11.24 11.44
C GLY A 103 -3.91 11.39 11.14
N THR A 104 -3.06 10.91 12.04
CA THR A 104 -1.59 10.96 11.93
C THR A 104 -0.99 9.63 11.45
N VAL A 105 -1.78 8.76 10.82
CA VAL A 105 -1.32 7.46 10.34
C VAL A 105 -1.47 7.39 8.83
N LEU A 106 -0.38 7.05 8.16
CA LEU A 106 -0.36 6.61 6.77
C LEU A 106 -0.64 5.11 6.74
N TYR A 107 -1.62 4.71 5.93
CA TYR A 107 -1.88 3.32 5.59
C TYR A 107 -1.46 3.06 4.15
N ARG A 108 -0.77 1.93 3.93
CA ARG A 108 -0.48 1.43 2.60
C ARG A 108 -0.70 -0.08 2.56
N LEU A 109 -1.46 -0.53 1.56
CA LEU A 109 -1.71 -1.93 1.29
C LEU A 109 -1.18 -2.27 -0.09
N ASP A 110 -0.28 -3.23 -0.19
CA ASP A 110 0.19 -3.79 -1.46
C ASP A 110 -0.22 -5.26 -1.53
N ALA A 111 -0.72 -5.71 -2.68
CA ALA A 111 -1.21 -7.07 -2.83
C ALA A 111 -0.83 -7.71 -4.17
N LYS A 112 -0.53 -9.01 -4.12
CA LYS A 112 -0.40 -9.90 -5.27
C LYS A 112 -1.56 -10.90 -5.28
N GLY A 113 -2.19 -11.09 -6.43
CA GLY A 113 -3.31 -12.03 -6.59
C GLY A 113 -4.64 -11.56 -5.98
N LEU A 114 -4.72 -10.30 -5.55
CA LEU A 114 -5.98 -9.62 -5.22
C LEU A 114 -6.26 -8.53 -6.23
N ASP A 115 -7.51 -8.41 -6.66
CA ASP A 115 -7.97 -7.27 -7.45
C ASP A 115 -8.17 -6.03 -6.55
N VAL A 116 -8.33 -4.86 -7.19
CA VAL A 116 -8.59 -3.57 -6.51
C VAL A 116 -9.78 -3.68 -5.57
N SER A 117 -10.88 -4.33 -5.98
CA SER A 117 -12.10 -4.42 -5.18
C SER A 117 -11.89 -5.25 -3.91
N ALA A 118 -11.12 -6.33 -3.98
CA ALA A 118 -10.75 -7.16 -2.84
C ALA A 118 -9.84 -6.40 -1.88
N LEU A 119 -8.86 -5.67 -2.40
CA LEU A 119 -7.96 -4.86 -1.59
C LEU A 119 -8.69 -3.72 -0.88
N MET A 120 -9.68 -3.09 -1.55
CA MET A 120 -10.56 -2.09 -0.93
C MET A 120 -11.40 -2.65 0.21
N ARG A 121 -11.87 -3.90 0.11
CA ARG A 121 -12.58 -4.56 1.22
C ARG A 121 -11.67 -4.77 2.43
N VAL A 122 -10.40 -5.11 2.21
CA VAL A 122 -9.41 -5.20 3.29
C VAL A 122 -9.21 -3.83 3.92
N ALA A 123 -8.97 -2.81 3.10
CA ALA A 123 -8.70 -1.45 3.56
C ALA A 123 -9.85 -0.89 4.43
N ARG A 124 -11.10 -1.06 3.99
CA ARG A 124 -12.30 -0.67 4.76
C ARG A 124 -12.54 -1.47 6.03
N SER A 125 -11.88 -2.61 6.22
CA SER A 125 -12.01 -3.43 7.44
C SER A 125 -10.98 -3.08 8.52
N LEU A 126 -10.05 -2.16 8.25
CA LEU A 126 -9.00 -1.74 9.18
C LEU A 126 -9.41 -0.60 10.12
N GLY A 127 -10.62 -0.04 9.96
CA GLY A 127 -11.21 0.99 10.80
C GLY A 127 -12.50 0.54 11.45
#